data_AF-A0A7C8AAH7-F1
#
_entry.id   AF-A0A7C8AAH7-F1
#
_cell.length_a   1.000
_cell.length_b   1.000
_cell.length_c   1.000
_cell.angle_alpha   90.00
_cell.angle_beta   90.00
_cell.angle_gamma   90.00
#
_symmetry.space_group_name_H-M   'P 1'
#
loop_
_entity.id
_entity.type
_entity.pdbx_description
1 polymer ?
#
loop_
_entity_poly.entity_id
_entity_poly.type
_entity_poly.pdbx_seq_one_letter_code
_entity_poly.pdbx_strand_id
1 'polypeptide(L)' 'MLQKIKNFFSEVKLEAKKVNYPSREELIGSTWVVIITVFIVSIFLGMVDISLSKIISVIVR' A
#
# COMPACT_ATOMS: atom_id res chain seq x y z
N MET A 1 -35.95 1.90 14.57
CA MET A 1 -34.67 1.22 14.23
C MET A 1 -33.86 2.04 13.22
N LEU A 2 -34.42 2.39 12.05
CA LEU A 2 -33.77 3.25 11.03
C LEU A 2 -33.24 4.59 11.57
N GLN A 3 -33.99 5.27 12.45
CA GLN A 3 -33.56 6.53 13.07
C GLN A 3 -32.29 6.36 13.92
N LYS A 4 -32.17 5.25 14.68
CA LYS A 4 -30.99 4.96 15.52
C LYS A 4 -29.74 4.74 14.66
N ILE A 5 -29.90 4.03 13.53
CA ILE A 5 -28.82 3.79 12.57
C ILE A 5 -28.36 5.11 11.95
N LYS A 6 -29.30 5.96 11.51
CA LYS A 6 -28.98 7.28 10.95
C LYS A 6 -28.22 8.16 11.95
N ASN A 7 -28.64 8.16 13.22
CA ASN A 7 -27.97 8.90 14.29
C ASN A 7 -26.56 8.36 14.55
N PHE A 8 -26.38 7.03 14.59
CA PHE A 8 -25.07 6.40 14.75
C PHE A 8 -24.09 6.79 13.64
N PHE A 9 -24.50 6.76 12.37
CA PHE A 9 -23.63 7.23 11.27
C PHE A 9 -23.29 8.72 11.36
N SER A 10 -24.21 9.54 11.88
CA SER A 10 -23.96 10.97 12.12
C SER A 10 -22.91 11.16 13.22
N GLU A 11 -23.02 10.43 14.32
CA GLU A 11 -22.07 10.45 15.44
C GLU A 11 -20.69 9.94 15.02
N VAL A 12 -20.61 8.82 14.28
CA VAL A 12 -19.35 8.28 13.74
C VAL A 12 -18.68 9.28 12.80
N LYS A 13 -19.45 9.96 11.94
CA LYS A 13 -18.90 11.00 11.05
C LYS A 13 -18.35 12.20 11.83
N LEU A 14 -18.97 12.56 12.95
CA LEU A 14 -18.50 13.64 13.82
C LEU A 14 -17.21 13.25 14.55
N GLU A 15 -17.13 12.04 15.10
CA GLU A 15 -15.91 11.53 15.74
C GLU A 15 -14.77 11.34 14.74
N ALA A 16 -15.05 10.80 13.56
CA ALA A 16 -14.07 10.67 12.49
C ALA A 16 -13.43 12.01 12.12
N LYS A 17 -14.20 13.11 12.10
CA LYS A 17 -13.66 14.45 11.83
C LYS A 17 -12.74 14.99 12.93
N LYS A 18 -12.83 14.48 14.16
CA LYS A 18 -11.93 14.88 15.27
C LYS A 18 -10.57 14.17 15.18
N VAL A 19 -10.47 13.14 14.35
CA VAL A 19 -9.20 12.44 14.11
C VAL A 19 -8.24 13.36 13.37
N ASN A 20 -7.01 13.42 13.84
CA ASN A 20 -5.94 14.13 13.16
C ASN A 20 -5.50 13.32 11.93
N TYR A 21 -6.10 13.60 10.77
CA TYR A 21 -5.68 12.99 9.53
C TYR A 21 -4.36 13.60 9.04
N PRO A 22 -3.49 12.79 8.41
CA PRO A 22 -2.28 13.30 7.77
C PRO A 22 -2.61 14.37 6.74
N SER A 23 -1.71 15.34 6.61
CA SER A 23 -1.85 16.38 5.60
C SER A 23 -1.73 15.78 4.18
N ARG A 24 -2.25 16.49 3.17
CA ARG A 24 -2.14 16.04 1.77
C ARG A 24 -0.68 15.83 1.35
N GLU A 25 0.23 16.65 1.87
CA GLU A 25 1.66 16.57 1.60
C GLU A 25 2.30 15.32 2.24
N GLU A 26 1.94 15.00 3.48
CA GLU A 26 2.40 13.78 4.15
C GLU A 26 1.90 12.51 3.43
N LEU A 27 0.66 12.54 2.94
CA LEU A 27 0.08 11.43 2.16
C LEU A 27 0.84 11.20 0.85
N ILE A 28 1.15 12.28 0.14
CA ILE A 28 1.89 12.21 -1.13
C ILE A 28 3.33 11.76 -0.85
N GLY A 29 3.98 12.31 0.18
CA GLY A 29 5.33 11.94 0.57
C GLY A 29 5.46 10.46 0.93
N SER A 30 4.57 9.95 1.80
CA SER A 30 4.55 8.53 2.18
C SER A 30 4.26 7.60 0.99
N THR A 31 3.33 7.98 0.11
CA THR A 31 3.05 7.22 -1.12
C THR A 31 4.26 7.17 -2.04
N TRP A 32 5.02 8.27 -2.16
CA TRP A 32 6.21 8.30 -2.99
C TRP A 32 7.30 7.34 -2.50
N VAL A 33 7.53 7.30 -1.19
CA VAL A 33 8.49 6.38 -0.57
C VAL A 33 8.12 4.93 -0.87
N VAL A 34 6.83 4.59 -0.77
CA VAL A 34 6.34 3.24 -1.07
C VAL A 34 6.59 2.89 -2.54
N ILE A 35 6.27 3.78 -3.48
CA ILE A 35 6.47 3.53 -4.91
C ILE A 35 7.95 3.27 -5.22
N ILE A 36 8.85 4.11 -4.70
CA ILE A 36 10.29 3.95 -4.91
C ILE A 36 10.77 2.61 -4.32
N THR A 37 10.31 2.27 -3.12
CA THR A 37 10.69 1.02 -2.45
C THR A 37 10.23 -0.20 -3.25
N VAL A 38 8.96 -0.21 -3.70
CA VAL A 38 8.41 -1.30 -4.53
C VAL A 38 9.14 -1.40 -5.86
N PHE A 39 9.51 -0.27 -6.47
CA PHE A 39 10.27 -0.26 -7.72
C PHE A 39 11.66 -0.88 -7.56
N ILE A 40 12.38 -0.56 -6.48
CA ILE A 40 13.69 -1.16 -6.20
C ILE A 40 13.56 -2.67 -5.96
N VAL A 41 12.59 -3.07 -5.13
CA VAL A 41 12.36 -4.48 -4.81
C VAL A 41 11.96 -5.28 -6.05
N SER A 42 11.10 -4.74 -6.92
CA SER A 42 10.67 -5.44 -8.13
C SER A 42 11.82 -5.66 -9.12
N ILE A 43 12.71 -4.68 -9.28
CA ILE A 43 13.93 -4.84 -10.11
C ILE A 43 14.83 -5.91 -9.51
N PHE A 44 15.06 -5.89 -8.20
CA PHE A 44 15.90 -6.87 -7.53
C PHE A 44 15.35 -8.29 -7.70
N LEU A 45 14.07 -8.49 -7.39
CA LEU A 45 13.42 -9.79 -7.55
C LEU A 45 13.43 -10.25 -9.00
N GLY A 46 13.10 -9.37 -9.96
CA GLY A 46 13.15 -9.71 -11.39
C GLY A 46 14.55 -10.13 -11.85
N MET A 47 15.61 -9.47 -11.36
CA MET A 47 16.98 -9.86 -11.65
C MET A 47 17.33 -11.23 -11.06
N VAL A 48 16.90 -11.50 -9.82
CA VAL A 48 17.09 -12.81 -9.16
C VAL A 48 16.35 -13.89 -9.92
N ASP A 49 15.08 -13.69 -10.28
CA ASP A 49 14.25 -14.66 -10.99
C ASP A 49 14.84 -15.03 -12.35
N ILE A 50 15.33 -14.04 -13.11
CA ILE A 50 16.01 -14.27 -14.40
C ILE A 50 17.31 -15.06 -14.19
N SER A 51 18.09 -14.72 -13.17
CA SER A 51 19.37 -15.36 -12.88
C SER A 51 19.16 -16.83 -12.48
N LEU A 52 18.23 -17.09 -11.58
CA LEU A 52 17.88 -18.44 -11.14
C LEU A 52 17.30 -19.26 -12.30
N SER A 53 16.40 -18.68 -13.11
CA SER A 53 15.80 -19.36 -14.26
C SER A 53 16.87 -19.79 -15.27
N LYS A 54 17.88 -18.94 -15.53
CA LYS A 54 19.02 -19.30 -16.39
C LYS A 54 19.84 -20.43 -15.80
N ILE A 55 20.21 -20.37 -14.52
CA ILE A 55 20.98 -21.42 -13.85
C ILE A 55 20.25 -22.76 -13.89
N ILE A 56 18.96 -22.77 -13.54
CA ILE A 56 18.13 -23.97 -13.58
C ILE A 56 18.03 -24.52 -15.01
N SER A 57 17.85 -23.65 -16.02
CA SER A 57 17.77 -24.10 -17.42
C SER A 57 19.06 -24.74 -17.93
N VAL A 58 20.22 -24.34 -17.41
CA VAL A 58 21.52 -24.93 -17.74
C VAL A 58 21.72 -26.27 -17.03
N ILE A 59 21.20 -26.43 -15.81
CA ILE A 59 21.33 -27.67 -15.03
C ILE A 59 20.35 -28.76 -15.48
N VAL A 60 19.13 -28.37 -15.87
CA VAL A 60 18.07 -29.31 -16.29
C VAL A 60 18.28 -29.80 -17.74
N ARG A 61 19.09 -29.09 -18.53
CA ARG A 61 19.48 -29.49 -19.88
C ARG A 61 20.73 -30.36 -19.87
#